data_AF-A0A1J3HCC0-F1
#
_entry.id   AF-A0A1J3HCC0-F1
#
_cell.length_a   1.000
_cell.length_b   1.000
_cell.length_c   1.000
_cell.angle_alpha   90.00
_cell.angle_beta   90.00
_cell.angle_gamma   90.00
#
_symmetry.space_group_name_H-M   'P 1'
#
loop_
_entity.id
_entity.type
_entity.pdbx_description
1 polymer ?
#
loop_
_entity_poly.entity_id
_entity_poly.type
_entity_poly.pdbx_seq_one_letter_code
_entity_poly.pdbx_strand_id
1 'polypeptide(L)'
;LQSECGDDGEKKIAAASEVRLLAKDDTEARVTLAMLGAIPPLVNMMDDSPMEDAIIASLYALLNLGIGNDANKEAIVKEGAVHKLLKLIESS
;
A
#
# COMPACT_ATOMS: atom_id res chain seq x y z
N LEU A 1 -4.11 25.72 18.00
CA LEU A 1 -3.89 25.34 16.59
C LEU A 1 -3.14 24.02 16.60
N GLN A 2 -3.86 22.94 16.89
CA GLN A 2 -3.31 21.59 16.84
C GLN A 2 -3.30 21.17 15.36
N SER A 3 -2.16 20.64 14.94
CA SER A 3 -1.85 20.28 13.57
C SER A 3 -2.78 19.15 13.09
N GLU A 4 -3.75 19.47 12.24
CA GLU A 4 -4.53 18.48 11.47
C GLU A 4 -3.66 17.74 10.45
N CYS A 5 -2.39 18.13 10.26
CA CYS A 5 -1.49 17.53 9.27
C CYS A 5 -0.69 16.30 9.78
N GLY A 6 -0.65 16.05 11.10
CA GLY A 6 0.10 14.93 11.68
C GLY A 6 -0.69 13.62 11.82
N ASP A 7 -2.00 13.73 12.02
CA ASP A 7 -2.86 12.61 12.44
C ASP A 7 -3.28 11.71 11.26
N ASP A 8 -3.46 12.26 10.07
CA ASP A 8 -3.87 11.49 8.88
C ASP A 8 -2.77 10.56 8.36
N GLY A 9 -1.49 10.95 8.53
CA GLY A 9 -0.35 10.13 8.11
C GLY A 9 -0.20 8.87 8.96
N GLU A 10 -0.26 9.02 10.28
CA GLU A 10 -0.20 7.90 11.23
C GLU A 10 -1.37 6.93 11.03
N LYS A 11 -2.58 7.46 10.78
CA LYS A 11 -3.76 6.63 10.44
C LYS A 11 -3.55 5.84 9.16
N LYS A 12 -2.99 6.43 8.11
CA LYS A 12 -2.66 5.72 6.86
C LYS A 12 -1.63 4.61 7.10
N ILE A 13 -0.60 4.86 7.90
CA ILE A 13 0.41 3.85 8.27
C ILE A 13 -0.22 2.68 9.02
N ALA A 14 -1.08 2.98 10.00
CA ALA A 14 -1.80 1.96 10.78
C ALA A 14 -2.71 1.12 9.87
N ALA A 15 -3.50 1.75 9.00
CA ALA A 15 -4.37 1.05 8.06
C ALA A 15 -3.60 0.15 7.08
N ALA A 16 -2.48 0.63 6.51
CA ALA A 16 -1.63 -0.17 5.64
C ALA A 16 -1.01 -1.37 6.40
N SER A 17 -0.62 -1.17 7.65
CA SER A 17 -0.09 -2.23 8.52
C SER A 17 -1.15 -3.30 8.82
N GLU A 18 -2.40 -2.90 9.02
CA GLU A 18 -3.53 -3.82 9.21
C GLU A 18 -3.77 -4.67 7.94
N VAL A 19 -3.82 -4.03 6.76
CA VAL A 19 -3.97 -4.72 5.47
C VAL A 19 -2.84 -5.74 5.26
N ARG A 20 -1.60 -5.33 5.52
CA ARG A 20 -0.43 -6.21 5.47
C ARG A 20 -0.60 -7.43 6.38
N LEU A 21 -1.05 -7.22 7.63
CA LEU A 21 -1.22 -8.30 8.61
C LEU A 21 -2.29 -9.30 8.15
N LEU A 22 -3.46 -8.80 7.75
CA LEU A 22 -4.57 -9.63 7.27
C LEU A 22 -4.21 -10.41 5.99
N ALA A 23 -3.45 -9.80 5.07
CA ALA A 23 -3.07 -10.42 3.81
C ALA A 23 -1.93 -11.46 3.91
N LYS A 24 -1.20 -11.49 5.03
CA LYS A 24 0.09 -12.20 5.16
C LYS A 24 -0.02 -13.69 4.84
N ASP A 25 -0.93 -14.39 5.52
CA ASP A 25 -1.04 -15.85 5.46
C ASP A 25 -2.45 -16.31 5.02
N ASP A 26 -3.30 -15.37 4.57
CA ASP A 26 -4.70 -15.63 4.19
C ASP A 26 -4.96 -15.27 2.71
N THR A 27 -5.17 -16.29 1.88
CA THR A 27 -5.49 -16.14 0.45
C THR A 27 -6.82 -15.45 0.19
N GLU A 28 -7.82 -15.68 1.03
CA GLU A 28 -9.17 -15.13 0.87
C GLU A 28 -9.20 -13.66 1.28
N ALA A 29 -8.49 -13.30 2.35
CA ALA A 29 -8.30 -11.91 2.73
C ALA A 29 -7.63 -11.10 1.61
N ARG A 30 -6.63 -11.68 0.91
CA ARG A 30 -5.99 -11.01 -0.25
C ARG A 30 -6.99 -10.65 -1.34
N VAL A 31 -7.90 -11.58 -1.69
CA VAL A 31 -8.94 -11.33 -2.70
C VAL A 31 -9.94 -10.30 -2.19
N THR A 32 -10.44 -10.49 -0.96
CA THR A 32 -11.49 -9.65 -0.37
C THR A 32 -11.03 -8.21 -0.22
N LEU A 33 -9.83 -7.97 0.31
CA LEU A 33 -9.29 -6.62 0.49
C LEU A 33 -9.05 -5.91 -0.85
N ALA A 34 -8.59 -6.64 -1.87
CA ALA A 34 -8.45 -6.08 -3.22
C ALA A 34 -9.83 -5.72 -3.82
N MET A 35 -10.84 -6.59 -3.68
CA MET A 35 -12.21 -6.32 -4.12
C MET A 35 -12.85 -5.12 -3.39
N LEU A 36 -12.51 -4.92 -2.13
CA LEU A 36 -12.93 -3.75 -1.34
C LEU A 36 -12.14 -2.48 -1.67
N GLY A 37 -11.21 -2.53 -2.64
CA GLY A 37 -10.50 -1.37 -3.13
C GLY A 37 -9.29 -0.95 -2.31
N ALA A 38 -8.64 -1.88 -1.60
CA ALA A 38 -7.44 -1.55 -0.81
C ALA A 38 -6.23 -1.16 -1.69
N ILE A 39 -6.15 -1.61 -2.95
CA ILE A 39 -4.96 -1.43 -3.79
C ILE A 39 -4.73 0.05 -4.19
N PRO A 40 -5.67 0.79 -4.79
CA PRO A 40 -5.45 2.18 -5.21
C PRO A 40 -4.93 3.13 -4.09
N PRO A 41 -5.51 3.16 -2.87
CA PRO A 41 -4.99 4.05 -1.82
C PRO A 41 -3.59 3.65 -1.36
N LEU A 42 -3.27 2.36 -1.29
CA LEU A 42 -1.90 1.91 -0.98
C LEU A 42 -0.92 2.31 -2.08
N VAL A 43 -1.33 2.28 -3.35
CA VAL A 43 -0.46 2.73 -4.46
C VAL A 43 -0.24 4.24 -4.44
N ASN A 44 -1.25 5.03 -4.05
CA ASN A 44 -1.10 6.47 -3.93
C ASN A 44 -0.23 6.89 -2.73
N MET A 45 -0.21 6.10 -1.65
CA MET A 45 0.67 6.35 -0.50
C MET A 45 2.17 6.39 -0.87
N MET A 46 2.58 5.79 -2.00
CA MET A 46 3.97 5.84 -2.48
C MET A 46 4.38 7.21 -3.07
N ASP A 47 3.42 8.01 -3.55
CA ASP A 47 3.70 9.34 -4.15
C ASP A 47 3.41 10.48 -3.17
N ASP A 48 2.42 10.32 -2.29
CA ASP A 48 1.83 11.41 -1.51
C ASP A 48 2.49 11.63 -0.14
N SER A 49 3.39 10.75 0.30
CA SER A 49 3.90 10.80 1.67
C SER A 49 5.32 11.37 1.78
N PRO A 50 5.53 12.48 2.52
CA PRO A 50 6.87 12.91 2.92
C PRO A 50 7.48 11.99 4.00
N MET A 51 6.69 11.03 4.53
CA MET A 51 7.11 10.08 5.56
C MET A 51 7.48 8.74 4.92
N GLU A 52 8.75 8.37 5.07
CA GLU A 52 9.31 7.10 4.63
C GLU A 52 8.54 5.88 5.19
N ASP A 53 8.12 5.96 6.46
CA ASP A 53 7.34 4.90 7.11
C ASP A 53 6.02 4.58 6.38
N ALA A 54 5.35 5.58 5.81
CA ALA A 54 4.11 5.35 5.05
C ALA A 54 4.38 4.67 3.71
N ILE A 55 5.49 5.02 3.05
CA ILE A 55 5.93 4.36 1.82
C ILE A 55 6.23 2.90 2.15
N ILE A 56 7.04 2.63 3.17
CA ILE A 56 7.39 1.27 3.62
C ILE A 56 6.14 0.45 3.97
N ALA A 57 5.22 1.01 4.75
CA ALA A 57 3.99 0.33 5.13
C ALA A 57 3.13 -0.03 3.92
N SER A 58 2.99 0.89 2.95
CA SER A 58 2.26 0.64 1.71
C SER A 58 2.89 -0.46 0.86
N LEU A 59 4.21 -0.48 0.74
CA LEU A 59 4.96 -1.47 -0.03
C LEU A 59 4.79 -2.88 0.54
N TYR A 60 4.91 -3.04 1.87
CA TYR A 60 4.70 -4.34 2.50
C TYR A 60 3.24 -4.83 2.38
N ALA A 61 2.26 -3.92 2.43
CA ALA A 61 0.87 -4.29 2.22
C ALA A 61 0.62 -4.78 0.79
N LEU A 62 1.11 -4.05 -0.21
CA LEU A 62 1.01 -4.42 -1.62
C LEU A 62 1.75 -5.73 -1.94
N LEU A 63 2.94 -5.92 -1.36
CA LEU A 63 3.69 -7.18 -1.45
C LEU A 63 2.82 -8.34 -1.00
N ASN A 64 2.25 -8.28 0.21
CA ASN A 64 1.44 -9.36 0.76
C ASN A 64 0.18 -9.59 -0.08
N LEU A 65 -0.52 -8.54 -0.51
CA LEU A 65 -1.70 -8.66 -1.39
C LEU A 65 -1.40 -9.40 -2.70
N GLY A 66 -0.18 -9.30 -3.23
CA GLY A 66 0.25 -9.95 -4.47
C GLY A 66 0.71 -11.41 -4.32
N ILE A 67 0.98 -11.91 -3.10
CA ILE A 67 1.56 -13.26 -2.93
C ILE A 67 0.59 -14.33 -3.42
N GLY A 68 0.99 -15.06 -4.47
CA GLY A 68 0.18 -16.13 -5.06
C GLY A 68 -1.16 -15.67 -5.65
N ASN A 69 -1.34 -14.37 -5.90
CA ASN A 69 -2.58 -13.81 -6.44
C ASN A 69 -2.29 -12.95 -7.68
N ASP A 70 -2.42 -13.54 -8.86
CA ASP A 70 -2.07 -12.88 -10.12
C ASP A 70 -3.05 -11.76 -10.49
N ALA A 71 -4.33 -11.88 -10.13
CA ALA A 71 -5.31 -10.81 -10.33
C ALA A 71 -4.94 -9.56 -9.52
N ASN A 72 -4.50 -9.74 -8.27
CA ASN A 72 -4.02 -8.64 -7.44
C ASN A 72 -2.72 -8.04 -8.00
N LYS A 73 -1.77 -8.86 -8.47
CA LYS A 73 -0.55 -8.34 -9.11
C LYS A 73 -0.89 -7.50 -10.35
N GLU A 74 -1.80 -7.97 -11.19
CA GLU A 74 -2.25 -7.23 -12.37
C GLU A 74 -2.89 -5.91 -11.98
N ALA A 75 -3.74 -5.89 -10.95
CA ALA A 75 -4.35 -4.66 -10.43
C ALA A 75 -3.28 -3.69 -9.90
N ILE A 76 -2.31 -4.16 -9.11
CA ILE A 76 -1.20 -3.35 -8.59
C ILE A 76 -0.40 -2.72 -9.73
N VAL A 77 -0.13 -3.48 -10.80
CA VAL A 77 0.56 -2.96 -11.99
C VAL A 77 -0.29 -1.94 -12.74
N LYS A 78 -1.59 -2.18 -12.91
CA LYS A 78 -2.52 -1.26 -13.57
C LYS A 78 -2.65 0.07 -12.85
N GLU A 79 -2.60 0.07 -11.52
CA GLU A 79 -2.57 1.29 -10.69
C GLU A 79 -1.23 2.05 -10.76
N GLY A 80 -0.23 1.52 -11.49
CA GLY A 80 1.02 2.20 -11.77
C GLY A 80 2.11 2.01 -10.71
N ALA A 81 1.97 1.02 -9.81
CA ALA A 81 2.93 0.77 -8.74
C ALA A 81 4.38 0.60 -9.24
N VAL A 82 4.58 -0.05 -10.39
CA VAL A 82 5.92 -0.28 -10.96
C VAL A 82 6.61 1.04 -11.33
N HIS A 83 5.87 2.00 -11.89
CA HIS A 83 6.43 3.29 -12.26
C HIS A 83 6.85 4.10 -11.02
N LYS A 84 6.01 4.06 -9.97
CA LYS A 84 6.32 4.71 -8.69
C LYS A 84 7.53 4.10 -7.99
N LEU A 85 7.65 2.76 -8.00
CA LEU A 85 8.82 2.05 -7.49
C LEU A 85 10.12 2.46 -8.19
N LEU A 86 10.11 2.58 -9.52
CA LEU A 86 11.29 3.05 -10.27
C LEU A 86 11.69 4.46 -9.86
N LYS A 87 10.72 5.37 -9.74
CA LYS A 87 10.96 6.75 -9.31
C LYS A 87 11.56 6.81 -7.90
N LEU A 88 11.08 5.98 -6.97
CA LEU A 88 11.64 5.89 -5.61
C LEU A 88 13.12 5.47 -5.62
N ILE A 89 13.46 4.44 -6.42
CA ILE A 89 14.84 3.95 -6.55
C ILE A 89 15.75 5.03 -7.16
N GLU A 90 15.29 5.76 -8.17
CA GLU A 90 16.05 6.85 -8.79
C GLU A 90 16.26 8.05 -7.87
N SER A 91 15.38 8.25 -6.89
CA SER A 91 15.48 9.31 -5.89
C SER A 91 16.26 8.93 -4.62
N SER A 92 16.71 7.68 -4.51
CA SER A 92 17.45 7.14 -3.36
C SER A 92 18.95 7.42 -3.39
#